data_AF-A0A0G1LN43-F1
#
_entry.id   AF-A0A0G1LN43-F1
#
_cell.length_a   1.000
_cell.length_b   1.000
_cell.length_c   1.000
_cell.angle_alpha   90.00
_cell.angle_beta   90.00
_cell.angle_gamma   90.00
#
_symmetry.space_group_name_H-M   'P 1'
#
loop_
_entity.id
_entity.type
_entity.pdbx_description
1 polymer ?
#
loop_
_entity_poly.entity_id
_entity_poly.type
_entity_poly.pdbx_seq_one_letter_code
_entity_poly.pdbx_strand_id
1 'polypeptide(L)'
;MFTLVKPVCAQDWTGACVGTGAGTDVATIRGIECVITNLLRYIPNALALVAAFMIVLAGVKVISAGADPKAYAAAWQQLTWAVIGLILLAGVWLILVFIERFTGAPVTQFGIPQ
;
A
#
# COMPACT_ATOMS: atom_id res chain seq x y z
N MET A 1 3.93 11.47 18.11
CA MET A 1 4.34 10.10 18.48
C MET A 1 4.32 9.27 17.20
N PHE A 2 5.49 9.03 16.60
CA PHE A 2 5.63 8.25 15.37
C PHE A 2 5.46 6.78 15.75
N THR A 3 4.32 6.17 15.44
CA THR A 3 4.16 4.73 15.60
C THR A 3 4.94 4.06 14.48
N LEU A 4 6.06 3.43 14.84
CA LEU A 4 6.74 2.49 13.95
C LEU A 4 5.72 1.44 13.56
N VAL A 5 5.23 1.51 12.32
CA VAL A 5 4.37 0.46 11.78
C VAL A 5 5.18 -0.83 11.91
N LYS A 6 4.72 -1.74 12.77
CA LYS A 6 5.41 -3.01 13.03
C LYS A 6 5.62 -3.70 11.67
N PRO A 7 6.85 -4.14 11.34
CA PRO A 7 7.09 -4.83 10.09
C PRO A 7 6.19 -6.06 10.02
N VAL A 8 5.81 -6.46 8.80
CA VAL A 8 4.88 -7.59 8.53
C VAL A 8 5.28 -8.87 9.27
N CYS A 9 6.58 -9.05 9.51
CA CYS A 9 7.18 -10.17 10.23
C CYS A 9 7.13 -10.10 11.77
N ALA A 10 6.76 -8.97 12.37
CA ALA A 10 6.71 -8.76 13.83
C ALA A 10 5.30 -8.38 14.33
N GLN A 11 4.27 -8.74 13.57
CA GLN A 11 2.90 -8.54 14.00
C GLN A 11 2.51 -9.64 14.97
N ASP A 12 1.89 -9.27 16.08
CA ASP A 12 1.35 -10.24 17.03
C ASP A 12 0.10 -10.85 16.38
N TRP A 13 0.25 -12.05 15.82
CA TRP A 13 -0.88 -12.82 15.29
C TRP A 13 -1.67 -13.32 16.49
N THR A 14 -2.73 -12.61 16.88
CA THR A 14 -3.55 -12.94 18.04
C THR A 14 -5.03 -12.90 17.67
N GLY A 15 -5.86 -13.74 18.31
CA GLY A 15 -7.31 -13.79 18.05
C GLY A 15 -7.66 -14.61 16.81
N ALA A 16 -8.62 -14.13 15.99
CA ALA A 16 -9.16 -14.86 14.84
C ALA A 16 -8.14 -15.22 13.72
N CYS A 17 -6.91 -14.70 13.82
CA CYS A 17 -5.81 -14.98 12.90
C CYS A 17 -4.92 -16.16 13.30
N VAL A 18 -5.15 -16.78 14.46
CA VAL A 18 -4.39 -17.96 14.93
C VAL A 18 -5.34 -19.03 15.44
N GLY A 19 -5.06 -20.26 15.02
CA GLY A 19 -5.74 -21.45 15.54
C GLY A 19 -5.46 -21.64 17.03
N THR A 20 -6.47 -22.06 17.79
CA THR A 20 -6.36 -22.16 19.26
C THR A 20 -5.58 -23.40 19.74
N GLY A 21 -4.95 -24.15 18.83
CA GLY A 21 -4.10 -25.30 19.16
C GLY A 21 -4.87 -26.53 19.63
N ALA A 22 -6.20 -26.52 19.58
CA ALA A 22 -7.06 -27.57 20.13
C ALA A 22 -7.59 -28.55 19.06
N GLY A 23 -6.72 -29.07 18.18
CA GLY A 23 -7.06 -30.18 17.27
C GLY A 23 -8.17 -29.95 16.23
N THR A 24 -8.82 -28.78 16.23
CA THR A 24 -9.88 -28.34 15.31
C THR A 24 -9.41 -27.21 14.39
N ASP A 25 -8.10 -26.98 14.29
CA ASP A 25 -7.49 -25.94 13.45
C ASP A 25 -7.53 -26.36 11.99
N VAL A 26 -8.69 -26.20 11.37
CA VAL A 26 -8.84 -26.19 9.92
C VAL A 26 -8.44 -24.82 9.39
N ALA A 27 -7.60 -24.80 8.35
CA ALA A 27 -7.25 -23.58 7.65
C ALA A 27 -8.52 -23.01 6.97
N THR A 28 -9.13 -22.01 7.60
CA THR A 28 -10.26 -21.28 7.01
C THR A 28 -9.76 -20.18 6.09
N ILE A 29 -10.59 -19.76 5.12
CA ILE A 29 -10.31 -18.63 4.21
C ILE A 29 -9.94 -17.35 5.00
N ARG A 30 -10.40 -17.22 6.25
CA ARG A 30 -10.07 -16.13 7.15
C ARG A 30 -8.58 -16.02 7.49
N GLY A 31 -7.82 -17.13 7.46
CA GLY A 31 -6.37 -17.08 7.65
C GLY A 31 -5.65 -16.33 6.52
N ILE A 32 -6.12 -16.52 5.28
CA ILE A 32 -5.59 -15.79 4.10
C ILE A 32 -5.97 -14.31 4.19
N GLU A 33 -7.20 -14.01 4.62
CA GLU A 33 -7.64 -12.63 4.85
C GLU A 33 -6.72 -11.92 5.85
N CYS A 34 -6.34 -12.54 6.97
CA CYS A 34 -5.39 -11.95 7.94
C CYS A 34 -4.04 -11.58 7.32
N VAL A 35 -3.46 -12.48 6.51
CA VAL A 35 -2.16 -12.25 5.85
C VAL A 35 -2.26 -11.07 4.89
N ILE A 36 -3.32 -11.02 4.09
CA ILE A 36 -3.56 -9.96 3.11
C ILE A 36 -3.79 -8.62 3.82
N THR A 37 -4.55 -8.60 4.92
CA THR A 37 -4.88 -7.41 5.70
C THR A 37 -3.64 -6.75 6.30
N ASN A 38 -2.74 -7.57 6.87
CA ASN A 38 -1.44 -7.14 7.36
C ASN A 38 -0.61 -6.47 6.24
N LEU A 39 -0.52 -7.15 5.10
CA LEU A 39 0.30 -6.71 3.97
C LEU A 39 -0.25 -5.42 3.34
N LEU A 40 -1.56 -5.36 3.09
CA LEU A 40 -2.23 -4.19 2.49
C LEU A 40 -2.25 -2.97 3.41
N ARG A 41 -2.07 -3.11 4.73
CA ARG A 41 -1.95 -1.97 5.64
C ARG A 41 -0.59 -1.27 5.54
N TYR A 42 0.48 -2.02 5.26
CA TYR A 42 1.84 -1.47 5.23
C TYR A 42 2.25 -0.98 3.84
N ILE A 43 1.90 -1.74 2.79
CA ILE A 43 2.33 -1.46 1.40
C ILE A 43 2.00 -0.04 0.92
N PRO A 44 0.79 0.51 1.10
CA PRO A 44 0.43 1.82 0.54
C PRO A 44 1.29 2.95 1.12
N ASN A 45 1.59 2.90 2.43
CA ASN A 45 2.43 3.89 3.09
C ASN A 45 3.88 3.80 2.60
N ALA A 46 4.42 2.59 2.42
CA ALA A 46 5.76 2.39 1.88
C ALA A 46 5.86 2.86 0.41
N LEU A 47 4.87 2.54 -0.42
CA LEU A 47 4.79 2.98 -1.81
C LEU A 47 4.70 4.50 -1.93
N ALA A 48 3.88 5.16 -1.11
CA ALA A 48 3.77 6.61 -1.10
C ALA A 48 5.12 7.29 -0.79
N LEU A 49 5.89 6.70 0.13
CA LEU A 49 7.22 7.20 0.50
C LEU A 49 8.21 7.05 -0.66
N VAL A 50 8.25 5.88 -1.30
CA VAL A 50 9.11 5.63 -2.47
C VAL A 50 8.73 6.54 -3.64
N ALA A 51 7.43 6.74 -3.89
CA ALA A 51 6.95 7.64 -4.94
C ALA A 51 7.41 9.08 -4.71
N ALA A 52 7.34 9.57 -3.46
CA ALA A 52 7.84 10.90 -3.12
C ALA A 52 9.35 11.06 -3.39
N PHE A 53 10.16 10.06 -3.02
CA PHE A 53 11.60 10.07 -3.32
C PHE A 53 11.88 10.06 -4.83
N MET A 54 11.15 9.25 -5.60
CA MET A 54 11.33 9.21 -7.06
C MET A 54 10.97 10.54 -7.73
N ILE A 55 9.93 11.23 -7.27
CA ILE A 55 9.54 12.55 -7.80
C ILE A 55 10.64 13.58 -7.53
N VAL A 56 11.24 13.58 -6.33
CA VAL A 56 12.34 14.49 -5.99
C VAL A 56 13.57 14.21 -6.86
N LEU A 57 13.97 12.94 -7.00
CA LEU A 57 15.11 12.56 -7.84
C LEU A 57 14.88 12.88 -9.31
N ALA A 58 13.66 12.65 -9.82
CA ALA A 58 13.30 13.00 -11.18
C ALA A 58 13.31 14.52 -11.38
N GLY A 59 12.81 15.31 -10.43
CA GLY A 59 12.84 16.77 -10.46
C GLY A 59 14.26 17.33 -10.52
N VAL A 60 15.17 16.83 -9.68
CA VAL A 60 16.60 17.21 -9.72
C VAL A 60 17.21 16.85 -11.08
N LYS A 61 16.88 15.67 -11.61
CA LYS A 61 17.37 15.20 -12.92
C LYS A 61 16.85 16.05 -14.09
N VAL A 62 15.62 16.56 -14.02
CA VAL A 62 15.08 17.50 -15.03
C VAL A 62 15.90 18.79 -15.03
N ILE A 63 16.23 19.33 -13.86
CA ILE A 63 16.98 20.59 -13.74
C ILE A 63 18.44 20.40 -14.15
N SER A 64 19.06 19.26 -13.82
CA SER A 64 20.46 18.97 -14.15
C SER A 64 20.68 18.48 -15.58
N ALA A 65 19.62 18.19 -16.35
CA ALA A 65 19.72 17.63 -17.69
C ALA A 65 20.21 18.62 -18.77
N GLY A 66 20.21 19.93 -18.49
CA GLY A 66 20.79 20.94 -19.40
C GLY A 66 20.34 20.80 -20.86
N ALA A 67 21.30 20.71 -21.78
CA ALA A 67 21.07 20.59 -23.22
C ALA A 67 21.00 19.13 -23.74
N ASP A 68 21.03 18.13 -22.87
CA ASP A 68 21.01 16.71 -23.27
C ASP A 68 19.57 16.17 -23.42
N PRO A 69 19.06 15.98 -24.65
CA PRO A 69 17.66 15.61 -24.88
C PRO A 69 17.31 14.23 -24.32
N LYS A 70 18.30 13.32 -24.22
CA LYS A 70 18.10 11.96 -23.69
C LYS A 70 17.87 11.96 -22.17
N ALA A 71 18.62 12.78 -21.43
CA ALA A 71 18.47 12.89 -19.99
C ALA A 71 17.14 13.56 -19.63
N TYR A 72 16.74 14.57 -20.41
CA TYR A 72 15.47 15.26 -20.28
C TYR A 72 14.28 14.32 -20.52
N ALA A 73 14.27 13.60 -21.65
CA ALA A 73 13.20 12.66 -21.97
C ALA A 73 13.05 11.54 -20.91
N ALA A 74 14.17 11.01 -20.41
CA ALA A 74 14.15 10.00 -19.36
C ALA A 74 13.59 10.53 -18.02
N ALA A 75 13.88 11.79 -17.68
CA ALA A 75 13.37 12.41 -16.47
C ALA A 75 11.86 12.69 -16.54
N TRP A 76 11.36 13.15 -17.69
CA TRP A 76 9.92 13.28 -17.94
C TRP A 76 9.19 11.94 -17.89
N GLN A 77 9.78 10.90 -18.47
CA GLN A 77 9.20 9.56 -18.38
C GLN A 77 9.11 9.09 -16.92
N GLN A 78 10.15 9.30 -16.12
CA GLN A 78 10.11 9.00 -14.67
C GLN A 78 9.03 9.79 -13.93
N LEU A 79 8.85 11.08 -14.22
CA LEU A 79 7.78 11.89 -13.63
C LEU A 79 6.40 11.36 -13.99
N THR A 80 6.15 11.05 -15.27
CA THR A 80 4.86 10.52 -15.72
C THR A 80 4.54 9.19 -15.04
N TRP A 81 5.51 8.28 -14.92
CA TRP A 81 5.31 7.01 -14.21
C TRP A 81 5.01 7.20 -12.73
N ALA A 82 5.69 8.15 -12.07
CA ALA A 82 5.42 8.46 -10.67
C ALA A 82 4.00 9.03 -10.47
N VAL A 83 3.57 9.94 -11.37
CA VAL A 83 2.22 10.52 -11.35
C VAL A 83 1.16 9.45 -11.61
N ILE A 84 1.37 8.57 -12.60
CA ILE A 84 0.45 7.46 -12.89
C ILE A 84 0.32 6.53 -11.67
N GLY A 85 1.42 6.20 -11.00
CA GLY A 85 1.40 5.37 -9.79
C GLY A 85 0.57 6.02 -8.66
N LEU A 86 0.70 7.33 -8.47
CA LEU A 86 -0.07 8.09 -7.49
C LEU A 86 -1.57 8.15 -7.84
N ILE A 87 -1.89 8.34 -9.12
CA ILE A 87 -3.27 8.33 -9.62
C ILE A 87 -3.90 6.95 -9.44
N LEU A 88 -3.16 5.86 -9.69
CA LEU A 88 -3.66 4.50 -9.47
C LEU A 88 -3.97 4.25 -7.99
N LEU A 89 -3.11 4.68 -7.06
CA LEU A 89 -3.38 4.58 -5.62
C LEU A 89 -4.66 5.36 -5.25
N ALA A 90 -4.83 6.57 -5.77
CA ALA A 90 -6.04 7.35 -5.58
C ALA A 90 -7.28 6.69 -6.20
N GLY A 91 -7.13 6.06 -7.37
CA GLY A 91 -8.19 5.30 -8.05
C GLY A 91 -8.63 4.08 -7.26
N VAL A 92 -7.70 3.30 -6.71
CA VAL A 92 -8.01 2.17 -5.82
C VAL A 92 -8.77 2.64 -4.58
N TRP A 93 -8.32 3.74 -3.95
CA TRP A 93 -9.03 4.32 -2.82
C TRP A 93 -10.46 4.75 -3.17
N LEU A 94 -10.64 5.39 -4.33
CA LEU A 94 -11.96 5.78 -4.83
C LEU A 94 -12.89 4.57 -5.00
N ILE A 95 -12.38 3.48 -5.59
CA ILE A 95 -13.13 2.23 -5.78
C ILE A 95 -13.51 1.62 -4.43
N LEU A 96 -12.60 1.57 -3.46
CA LEU A 96 -12.88 1.04 -2.12
C LEU A 96 -13.98 1.85 -1.41
N VAL A 97 -13.92 3.18 -1.48
CA VAL A 97 -14.95 4.06 -0.92
C VAL A 97 -16.28 3.91 -1.65
N PHE A 98 -16.26 3.73 -2.96
CA PHE A 98 -17.47 3.50 -3.75
C PHE A 98 -18.18 2.21 -3.32
N ILE A 99 -17.42 1.12 -3.14
CA ILE A 99 -17.93 -0.15 -2.63
C ILE A 99 -18.47 0.00 -1.21
N GLU A 100 -17.74 0.67 -0.31
CA GLU A 100 -18.20 0.91 1.07
C GLU A 100 -19.54 1.68 1.11
N ARG A 101 -19.70 2.69 0.25
CA ARG A 101 -20.96 3.47 0.16
C ARG A 101 -22.11 2.68 -0.46
N PHE A 102 -21.84 1.77 -1.38
CA PHE A 102 -22.87 0.95 -2.03
C PHE A 102 -23.27 -0.28 -1.21
N THR A 103 -22.32 -0.91 -0.53
CA THR A 103 -22.52 -2.17 0.21
C THR A 103 -22.77 -1.94 1.70
N GLY A 104 -22.49 -0.74 2.24
CA GLY A 104 -22.69 -0.40 3.66
C GLY A 104 -21.78 -1.14 4.64
N ALA A 105 -20.83 -1.93 4.15
CA ALA A 105 -19.83 -2.64 4.94
C ALA A 105 -18.52 -1.84 4.95
N PRO A 106 -17.86 -1.67 6.12
CA PRO A 106 -16.62 -0.91 6.22
C PRO A 106 -15.44 -1.71 5.62
N VAL A 107 -15.22 -1.57 4.31
CA VAL A 107 -14.13 -2.25 3.58
C VAL A 107 -12.79 -1.51 3.72
N THR A 108 -12.81 -0.27 4.20
CA THR A 108 -11.61 0.53 4.49
C THR A 108 -11.03 0.25 5.88
N GLN A 109 -11.81 -0.37 6.78
CA GLN A 109 -11.31 -0.89 8.05
C GLN A 109 -10.92 -2.36 7.89
N PHE A 110 -9.68 -2.53 7.47
CA PHE A 110 -8.93 -3.78 7.51
C PHE A 110 -8.65 -4.16 8.98
N GLY A 111 -9.69 -4.57 9.70
CA GLY A 111 -9.66 -4.99 11.09
C GLY A 111 -10.82 -5.93 11.38
N ILE A 112 -10.50 -7.13 11.86
CA ILE A 112 -11.50 -8.13 12.22
C ILE A 112 -12.30 -7.59 13.42
N PRO A 113 -13.63 -7.39 13.31
CA PRO A 113 -14.44 -7.18 14.50
C PRO A 113 -14.31 -8.42 15.36
N GLN A 114 -13.90 -8.22 16.62
CA GLN A 114 -13.78 -9.28 17.62
C GLN A 114 -15.15 -9.95 17.82
#